data_AF-A0A6J6A365-F1
#
_entry.id   AF-A0A6J6A365-F1
#
_cell.length_a   1.000
_cell.length_b   1.000
_cell.length_c   1.000
_cell.angle_alpha   90.00
_cell.angle_beta   90.00
_cell.angle_gamma   90.00
#
_symmetry.space_group_name_H-M   'P 1'
#
loop_
_entity.id
_entity.type
_entity.pdbx_description
1 polymer ?
#
loop_
_entity_poly.entity_id
_entity_poly.type
_entity_poly.pdbx_seq_one_letter_code
_entity_poly.pdbx_strand_id
1 'polypeptide(L)'
;MRRSRRRFWEGDAVAIATLREALITVSKLLAPFTPFVADEIYDNLDGSEPSVHLCDWPKPGAARDLGLETAMATARETVRLGLAARGQAKIKLRQPLREAVVVAEGPEREAIERLAGIVKDELNVEALRFVDNADELGSYEIKANYRTLGPRFGNKMPAVAAAVAALDPASVAVTLRDGGSVGIVIDGDDHPLAGDDLLLAMQPLGGYQLEREGSHAVALDLQLDEEMLRRGLAREVIHAVQNARKEAGLAVEDRIALQLSGDEAMLAAAREYQQLIADEALATTLEVTDALEGASATTLDGHELLIKLERA
;
A
#
# COMPACT_ATOMS: atom_id res chain seq x y z
N MET A 1 5.77 -6.90 12.26
CA MET A 1 7.21 -6.60 12.44
C MET A 1 7.76 -5.52 11.49
N ARG A 2 7.39 -5.48 10.19
CA ARG A 2 7.97 -4.53 9.20
C ARG A 2 8.09 -3.07 9.70
N ARG A 3 6.98 -2.49 10.19
CA ARG A 3 6.95 -1.09 10.66
C ARG A 3 7.69 -0.84 11.98
N SER A 4 7.82 -1.85 12.82
CA SER A 4 8.40 -1.71 14.16
C SER A 4 9.85 -2.17 14.21
N ARG A 5 10.44 -2.58 13.08
CA ARG A 5 11.82 -3.08 13.00
C ARG A 5 12.79 -2.10 13.64
N ARG A 6 12.71 -0.82 13.29
CA ARG A 6 13.52 0.25 13.89
C ARG A 6 13.35 0.33 15.41
N ARG A 7 12.11 0.28 15.91
CA ARG A 7 11.83 0.28 17.36
C ARG A 7 12.48 -0.90 18.07
N PHE A 8 12.52 -2.08 17.44
CA PHE A 8 13.22 -3.24 18.00
C PHE A 8 14.75 -3.08 17.96
N TRP A 9 15.32 -2.56 16.88
CA TRP A 9 16.76 -2.28 16.79
C TRP A 9 17.21 -1.23 17.81
N GLU A 10 16.38 -0.24 18.08
CA GLU A 10 16.61 0.80 19.09
C GLU A 10 16.34 0.30 20.52
N GLY A 11 15.89 -0.94 20.70
CA GLY A 11 15.63 -1.52 22.02
C GLY A 11 14.42 -0.90 22.74
N ASP A 12 13.39 -0.45 22.00
CA ASP A 12 12.17 0.14 22.56
C ASP A 12 11.47 -0.88 23.49
N ALA A 13 11.61 -0.63 24.79
CA ALA A 13 11.11 -1.51 25.84
C ALA A 13 9.59 -1.72 25.76
N VAL A 14 8.82 -0.71 25.33
CA VAL A 14 7.37 -0.83 25.20
C VAL A 14 7.02 -1.74 24.03
N ALA A 15 7.65 -1.52 22.88
CA ALA A 15 7.42 -2.38 21.71
C ALA A 15 7.79 -3.84 21.98
N ILE A 16 8.93 -4.06 22.64
CA ILE A 16 9.41 -5.40 23.01
C ILE A 16 8.46 -6.06 24.02
N ALA A 17 8.06 -5.34 25.08
CA ALA A 17 7.14 -5.86 26.08
C ALA A 17 5.79 -6.24 25.47
N THR A 18 5.20 -5.38 24.63
CA THR A 18 3.94 -5.67 23.94
C THR A 18 4.04 -6.87 23.02
N LEU A 19 5.13 -7.00 22.24
CA LEU A 19 5.33 -8.15 21.37
C LEU A 19 5.51 -9.44 22.18
N ARG A 20 6.28 -9.38 23.27
CA ARG A 20 6.49 -10.52 24.18
C ARG A 20 5.17 -11.01 24.77
N GLU A 21 4.35 -10.10 25.29
CA GLU A 21 3.03 -10.43 25.85
C GLU A 21 2.12 -11.09 24.79
N ALA A 22 2.08 -10.53 23.59
CA ALA A 22 1.28 -11.08 22.50
C ALA A 22 1.75 -12.49 22.10
N LEU A 23 3.06 -12.72 21.94
CA LEU A 23 3.60 -14.02 21.54
C LEU A 23 3.41 -15.09 22.62
N ILE A 24 3.60 -14.75 23.90
CA ILE A 24 3.33 -15.69 25.01
C ILE A 24 1.84 -16.02 25.10
N THR A 25 0.96 -15.04 24.89
CA THR A 25 -0.48 -15.30 24.89
C THR A 25 -0.88 -16.19 23.72
N VAL A 26 -0.35 -15.93 22.53
CA VAL A 26 -0.58 -16.75 21.33
C VAL A 26 -0.02 -18.16 21.52
N SER A 27 1.16 -18.34 22.11
CA SER A 27 1.71 -19.69 22.35
C SER A 27 0.79 -20.51 23.26
N LYS A 28 0.25 -19.93 24.33
CA LYS A 28 -0.73 -20.60 25.19
C LYS A 28 -2.02 -20.97 24.47
N LEU A 29 -2.53 -20.09 23.59
CA LEU A 29 -3.71 -20.37 22.77
C LEU A 29 -3.46 -21.47 21.72
N LEU A 30 -2.25 -21.54 21.18
CA LEU A 30 -1.84 -22.52 20.18
C LEU A 30 -1.47 -23.88 20.78
N ALA A 31 -1.12 -23.94 22.06
CA ALA A 31 -0.64 -25.16 22.73
C ALA A 31 -1.50 -26.41 22.46
N PRO A 32 -2.85 -26.37 22.47
CA PRO A 32 -3.68 -27.54 22.17
C PRO A 32 -3.67 -28.00 20.71
N PHE A 33 -3.24 -27.13 19.77
CA PHE A 33 -3.34 -27.36 18.33
C PHE A 33 -1.98 -27.63 17.67
N THR A 34 -0.94 -26.90 18.08
CA THR A 34 0.41 -26.99 17.52
C THR A 34 1.44 -27.08 18.66
N PRO A 35 1.47 -28.20 19.41
CA PRO A 35 2.13 -28.25 20.70
C PRO A 35 3.64 -27.98 20.66
N PHE A 36 4.36 -28.49 19.66
CA PHE A 36 5.80 -28.28 19.53
C PHE A 36 6.16 -26.84 19.18
N VAL A 37 5.43 -26.23 18.25
CA VAL A 37 5.65 -24.83 17.84
C VAL A 37 5.31 -23.88 18.99
N ALA A 38 4.22 -24.16 19.72
CA ALA A 38 3.84 -23.38 20.88
C ALA A 38 4.90 -23.42 21.99
N ASP A 39 5.46 -24.61 22.27
CA ASP A 39 6.51 -24.80 23.26
C ASP A 39 7.80 -24.07 22.85
N GLU A 40 8.22 -24.22 21.59
CA GLU A 40 9.41 -23.54 21.07
C GLU A 40 9.29 -22.01 21.15
N ILE A 41 8.13 -21.44 20.84
CA ILE A 41 7.90 -19.99 20.97
C ILE A 41 7.99 -19.56 22.44
N TYR A 42 7.39 -20.33 23.35
CA TYR A 42 7.33 -20.01 24.78
C TYR A 42 8.71 -20.08 25.44
N ASP A 43 9.47 -21.15 25.17
CA ASP A 43 10.81 -21.38 25.74
C ASP A 43 11.80 -20.29 25.33
N ASN A 44 11.68 -19.78 24.09
CA ASN A 44 12.53 -18.70 23.59
C ASN A 44 12.22 -17.31 24.19
N LEU A 45 11.12 -17.14 24.94
CA LEU A 45 10.63 -15.82 25.39
C LEU A 45 10.40 -15.68 26.90
N ASP A 46 9.89 -16.72 27.56
CA ASP A 46 9.58 -16.74 28.99
C ASP A 46 10.32 -17.86 29.69
N GLY A 47 10.03 -19.11 29.31
CA GLY A 47 10.66 -20.31 29.89
C GLY A 47 10.53 -20.41 31.42
N SER A 48 9.61 -19.65 32.04
CA SER A 48 9.44 -19.62 33.50
C SER A 48 8.77 -20.87 34.04
N GLU A 49 7.97 -21.53 33.19
CA GLU A 49 7.49 -22.89 33.40
C GLU A 49 8.28 -23.84 32.49
N PRO A 50 8.42 -25.13 32.84
CA PRO A 50 9.14 -26.08 32.00
C PRO A 50 8.57 -26.29 30.60
N SER A 51 7.32 -25.85 30.37
CA SER A 51 6.64 -25.95 29.08
C SER A 51 5.41 -25.05 29.06
N VAL A 52 5.01 -24.59 27.88
CA VAL A 52 3.74 -23.87 27.68
C VAL A 52 2.53 -24.71 28.08
N HIS A 53 2.65 -26.04 28.00
CA HIS A 53 1.59 -27.00 28.33
C HIS A 53 1.29 -27.08 29.83
N LEU A 54 2.16 -26.50 30.66
CA LEU A 54 1.98 -26.38 32.11
C LEU A 54 1.45 -25.01 32.53
N CYS A 55 1.29 -24.08 31.57
CA CYS A 55 0.74 -22.76 31.85
C CYS A 55 -0.79 -22.78 32.01
N ASP A 56 -1.29 -21.87 32.85
CA ASP A 56 -2.71 -21.56 32.90
C ASP A 56 -3.21 -21.00 31.56
N TRP A 57 -4.46 -21.35 31.21
CA TRP A 57 -5.15 -20.81 30.06
C TRP A 57 -5.26 -19.27 30.15
N PRO A 58 -4.96 -18.52 29.07
CA PRO A 58 -4.98 -17.07 29.11
C PRO A 58 -6.40 -16.56 29.35
N LYS A 59 -6.53 -15.64 30.31
CA LYS A 59 -7.80 -14.98 30.62
C LYS A 59 -7.90 -13.66 29.85
N PRO A 60 -9.08 -13.28 29.35
CA PRO A 60 -9.26 -11.98 28.72
C PRO A 60 -8.84 -10.84 29.66
N GLY A 61 -7.97 -9.96 29.18
CA GLY A 61 -7.56 -8.78 29.93
C GLY A 61 -8.66 -7.72 30.00
N ALA A 62 -8.59 -6.83 30.98
CA ALA A 62 -9.52 -5.70 31.12
C ALA A 62 -9.24 -4.54 30.15
N ALA A 63 -8.12 -4.58 29.42
CA ALA A 63 -7.58 -3.46 28.64
C ALA A 63 -8.08 -3.41 27.18
N ARG A 64 -9.25 -4.00 26.87
CA ARG A 64 -9.82 -3.94 25.52
C ARG A 64 -10.27 -2.52 25.20
N ASP A 65 -9.68 -1.92 24.19
CA ASP A 65 -10.05 -0.58 23.70
C ASP A 65 -10.81 -0.70 22.37
N LEU A 66 -12.15 -0.67 22.47
CA LEU A 66 -13.05 -0.72 21.30
C LEU A 66 -12.88 0.48 20.36
N GLY A 67 -12.50 1.64 20.91
CA GLY A 67 -12.26 2.84 20.10
C GLY A 67 -11.03 2.66 19.23
N LEU A 68 -9.95 2.12 19.80
CA LEU A 68 -8.73 1.78 19.05
C LEU A 68 -8.97 0.67 18.01
N GLU A 69 -9.74 -0.36 18.35
CA GLU A 69 -10.12 -1.42 17.40
C GLU A 69 -10.87 -0.85 16.19
N THR A 70 -11.85 0.02 16.44
CA THR A 70 -12.63 0.69 15.39
C THR A 70 -11.76 1.61 14.55
N ALA A 71 -10.87 2.39 15.19
CA ALA A 71 -9.93 3.25 14.48
C ALA A 71 -8.97 2.43 13.59
N MET A 72 -8.46 1.30 14.10
CA MET A 72 -7.59 0.42 13.34
C MET A 72 -8.31 -0.24 12.17
N ALA A 73 -9.58 -0.63 12.33
CA ALA A 73 -10.39 -1.16 11.22
C ALA A 73 -10.53 -0.12 10.10
N THR A 74 -10.85 1.12 10.46
CA THR A 74 -10.98 2.26 9.52
C THR A 74 -9.66 2.56 8.81
N ALA A 75 -8.55 2.60 9.55
CA ALA A 75 -7.22 2.81 8.98
C ALA A 75 -6.82 1.68 8.01
N ARG A 76 -7.13 0.42 8.34
CA ARG A 76 -6.86 -0.72 7.45
C ARG A 76 -7.67 -0.64 6.16
N GLU A 77 -8.93 -0.21 6.24
CA GLU A 77 -9.78 -0.05 5.07
C GLU A 77 -9.26 1.07 4.15
N THR A 78 -8.88 2.21 4.74
CA THR A 78 -8.20 3.30 4.03
C THR A 78 -6.93 2.83 3.32
N VAL A 79 -6.10 2.04 4.00
CA VAL A 79 -4.89 1.46 3.42
C VAL A 79 -5.23 0.49 2.28
N ARG A 80 -6.27 -0.34 2.44
CA ARG A 80 -6.71 -1.28 1.40
C ARG A 80 -7.11 -0.53 0.12
N LEU A 81 -7.93 0.51 0.23
CA LEU A 81 -8.35 1.35 -0.90
C LEU A 81 -7.15 2.04 -1.54
N GLY A 82 -6.28 2.69 -0.75
CA GLY A 82 -5.09 3.35 -1.30
C GLY A 82 -4.12 2.38 -1.99
N LEU A 83 -3.91 1.17 -1.45
CA LEU A 83 -3.09 0.14 -2.12
C LEU A 83 -3.73 -0.36 -3.41
N ALA A 84 -5.06 -0.50 -3.45
CA ALA A 84 -5.78 -0.83 -4.67
C ALA A 84 -5.61 0.27 -5.73
N ALA A 85 -5.74 1.54 -5.35
CA ALA A 85 -5.53 2.68 -6.24
C ALA A 85 -4.11 2.67 -6.80
N ARG A 86 -3.10 2.51 -5.93
CA ARG A 86 -1.71 2.38 -6.36
C ARG A 86 -1.51 1.23 -7.35
N GLY A 87 -2.12 0.07 -7.08
CA GLY A 87 -2.04 -1.11 -7.94
C GLY A 87 -2.61 -0.87 -9.33
N GLN A 88 -3.75 -0.18 -9.45
CA GLN A 88 -4.35 0.19 -10.73
C GLN A 88 -3.49 1.18 -11.53
N ALA A 89 -2.87 2.15 -10.84
CA ALA A 89 -1.91 3.07 -11.43
C ALA A 89 -0.56 2.40 -11.79
N LYS A 90 -0.35 1.13 -11.40
CA LYS A 90 0.90 0.37 -11.60
C LYS A 90 2.13 1.05 -11.00
N ILE A 91 1.96 1.85 -9.95
CA ILE A 91 3.07 2.47 -9.22
C ILE A 91 3.56 1.51 -8.15
N LYS A 92 4.88 1.30 -8.05
CA LYS A 92 5.46 0.45 -7.00
C LYS A 92 5.26 1.07 -5.62
N LEU A 93 5.03 0.25 -4.59
CA LEU A 93 4.92 0.72 -3.20
C LEU A 93 6.21 1.42 -2.71
N ARG A 94 7.37 1.08 -3.27
CA ARG A 94 8.65 1.72 -2.92
C ARG A 94 8.77 3.15 -3.45
N GLN A 95 8.01 3.52 -4.48
CA GLN A 95 7.92 4.90 -4.97
C GLN A 95 7.07 5.73 -3.99
N PRO A 96 7.66 6.70 -3.26
CA PRO A 96 6.88 7.63 -2.45
C PRO A 96 5.99 8.49 -3.35
N LEU A 97 4.82 8.84 -2.82
CA LEU A 97 3.88 9.78 -3.44
C LEU A 97 3.66 10.98 -2.50
N ARG A 98 3.28 12.11 -3.08
CA ARG A 98 3.09 13.37 -2.34
C ARG A 98 1.97 13.24 -1.30
N GLU A 99 0.78 12.85 -1.73
CA GLU A 99 -0.36 12.76 -0.84
C GLU A 99 -1.32 11.61 -1.17
N ALA A 100 -2.05 11.19 -0.15
CA ALA A 100 -3.33 10.51 -0.30
C ALA A 100 -4.44 11.43 0.19
N VAL A 101 -5.51 11.55 -0.60
CA VAL A 101 -6.71 12.29 -0.25
C VAL A 101 -7.78 11.28 0.14
N VAL A 102 -8.31 11.41 1.36
CA VAL A 102 -9.27 10.48 1.93
C VAL A 102 -10.61 11.19 2.11
N VAL A 103 -11.67 10.60 1.57
CA VAL A 103 -13.04 11.02 1.85
C VAL A 103 -13.41 10.45 3.21
N ALA A 104 -13.51 11.30 4.23
CA ALA A 104 -13.92 10.90 5.57
C ALA A 104 -14.39 12.12 6.37
N GLU A 105 -15.47 11.94 7.11
CA GLU A 105 -16.03 12.98 7.98
C GLU A 105 -16.24 12.48 9.42
N GLY A 106 -16.35 13.42 10.36
CA GLY A 106 -16.69 13.14 11.76
C GLY A 106 -15.82 12.04 12.41
N PRO A 107 -16.42 11.03 13.07
CA PRO A 107 -15.67 9.98 13.77
C PRO A 107 -14.72 9.16 12.89
N GLU A 108 -15.04 8.99 11.60
CA GLU A 108 -14.19 8.26 10.66
C GLU A 108 -12.88 9.00 10.43
N ARG A 109 -12.97 10.31 10.19
CA ARG A 109 -11.81 11.17 10.04
C ARG A 109 -10.94 11.18 11.31
N GLU A 110 -11.55 11.36 12.48
CA GLU A 110 -10.81 11.37 13.76
C GLU A 110 -10.07 10.04 14.00
N ALA A 111 -10.68 8.91 13.62
CA ALA A 111 -10.07 7.59 13.68
C ALA A 111 -8.82 7.48 12.78
N ILE A 112 -8.91 7.98 11.54
CA ILE A 112 -7.79 7.95 10.59
C ILE A 112 -6.69 8.92 11.02
N GLU A 113 -7.04 10.12 11.47
CA GLU A 113 -6.08 11.13 11.96
C GLU A 113 -5.27 10.60 13.14
N ARG A 114 -5.92 9.90 14.09
CA ARG A 114 -5.24 9.25 15.23
C ARG A 114 -4.18 8.24 14.79
N LEU A 115 -4.39 7.58 13.64
CA LEU A 115 -3.50 6.56 13.07
C LEU A 115 -2.82 7.04 11.78
N ALA A 116 -2.73 8.36 11.56
CA ALA A 116 -2.27 8.93 10.29
C ALA A 116 -0.85 8.46 9.92
N GLY A 117 0.05 8.34 10.89
CA GLY A 117 1.41 7.82 10.65
C GLY A 117 1.40 6.40 10.09
N ILE A 118 0.54 5.53 10.63
CA ILE A 118 0.36 4.16 10.15
C ILE A 118 -0.15 4.14 8.71
N VAL A 119 -1.16 4.96 8.41
CA VAL A 119 -1.76 5.02 7.07
C VAL A 119 -0.75 5.58 6.06
N LYS A 120 -0.04 6.66 6.41
CA LYS A 120 1.02 7.24 5.59
C LYS A 120 2.14 6.26 5.27
N ASP A 121 2.59 5.51 6.26
CA ASP A 121 3.68 4.54 6.08
C ASP A 121 3.26 3.37 5.18
N GLU A 122 2.06 2.83 5.39
CA GLU A 122 1.54 1.73 4.57
C GLU A 122 1.22 2.18 3.14
N LEU A 123 0.73 3.40 2.96
CA LEU A 123 0.52 4.01 1.64
C LEU A 123 1.77 4.68 1.09
N ASN A 124 2.89 4.71 1.79
CA ASN A 124 4.11 5.42 1.40
C ASN A 124 3.81 6.80 0.78
N VAL A 125 3.10 7.65 1.53
CA VAL A 125 2.74 9.02 1.13
C VAL A 125 3.26 10.04 2.13
N GLU A 126 3.60 11.25 1.66
CA GLU A 126 4.14 12.30 2.52
C GLU A 126 3.06 13.01 3.34
N ALA A 127 1.84 13.12 2.82
CA ALA A 127 0.71 13.75 3.49
C ALA A 127 -0.59 12.95 3.35
N LEU A 128 -1.50 13.16 4.31
CA LEU A 128 -2.90 12.82 4.18
C LEU A 128 -3.69 14.12 4.13
N ARG A 129 -4.56 14.22 3.14
CA ARG A 129 -5.54 15.30 3.01
C ARG A 129 -6.93 14.70 3.14
N PHE A 130 -7.85 15.43 3.77
CA PHE A 130 -9.23 14.97 3.94
C PHE A 130 -10.18 15.87 3.16
N VAL A 131 -11.21 15.26 2.60
CA VAL A 131 -12.35 15.95 1.98
C VAL A 131 -13.63 15.33 2.51
N ASP A 132 -14.71 16.11 2.53
CA ASP A 132 -15.99 15.63 3.08
C ASP A 132 -16.75 14.81 2.02
N ASN A 133 -16.58 15.14 0.73
CA ASN A 133 -17.30 14.49 -0.36
C ASN A 133 -16.39 13.93 -1.44
N ALA A 134 -16.72 12.74 -1.94
CA ALA A 134 -16.01 12.11 -3.05
C ALA A 134 -16.08 12.92 -4.35
N ASP A 135 -17.11 13.75 -4.51
CA ASP A 135 -17.28 14.65 -5.65
C ASP A 135 -16.16 15.70 -5.74
N GLU A 136 -15.45 15.96 -4.64
CA GLU A 136 -14.26 16.82 -4.63
C GLU A 136 -13.02 16.11 -5.21
N LEU A 137 -13.08 14.80 -5.43
CA LEU A 137 -11.98 13.99 -5.96
C LEU A 137 -12.12 13.67 -7.45
N GLY A 138 -13.22 14.05 -8.09
CA GLY A 138 -13.44 13.73 -9.50
C GLY A 138 -14.83 14.08 -10.01
N SER A 139 -15.00 13.96 -11.33
CA SER A 139 -16.29 14.05 -11.99
C SER A 139 -16.86 12.66 -12.22
N TYR A 140 -18.18 12.52 -12.27
CA TYR A 140 -18.78 11.27 -12.71
C TYR A 140 -18.71 11.15 -14.23
N GLU A 141 -18.63 9.93 -14.72
CA GLU A 141 -18.85 9.54 -16.11
C GLU A 141 -19.85 8.39 -16.14
N ILE A 142 -20.55 8.21 -17.26
CA ILE A 142 -21.44 7.07 -17.44
C ILE A 142 -20.84 6.14 -18.46
N LYS A 143 -20.74 4.86 -18.08
CA LYS A 143 -20.28 3.78 -18.94
C LYS A 143 -21.43 2.88 -19.33
N ALA A 144 -21.38 2.37 -20.55
CA ALA A 144 -22.30 1.35 -20.99
C ALA A 144 -22.04 0.03 -20.24
N ASN A 145 -23.09 -0.59 -19.71
CA ASN A 145 -22.99 -1.92 -19.15
C ASN A 145 -22.95 -2.97 -20.28
N TYR A 146 -21.75 -3.40 -20.66
CA TYR A 146 -21.55 -4.36 -21.74
C TYR A 146 -22.26 -5.71 -21.50
N ARG A 147 -22.54 -6.07 -20.25
CA ARG A 147 -23.24 -7.33 -19.92
C ARG A 147 -24.70 -7.30 -20.35
N THR A 148 -25.38 -6.16 -20.22
CA THR A 148 -26.80 -6.01 -20.58
C THR A 148 -26.99 -5.50 -22.01
N LEU A 149 -26.11 -4.58 -22.45
CA LEU A 149 -26.20 -3.95 -23.76
C LEU A 149 -25.54 -4.74 -24.88
N GLY A 150 -24.51 -5.54 -24.58
CA GLY A 150 -23.82 -6.38 -25.56
C GLY A 150 -24.76 -7.29 -26.36
N PRO A 151 -25.65 -8.06 -25.72
CA PRO A 151 -26.64 -8.89 -26.43
C PRO A 151 -27.66 -8.09 -27.27
N ARG A 152 -27.95 -6.84 -26.90
CA ARG A 152 -28.94 -5.98 -27.58
C ARG A 152 -28.37 -5.30 -28.81
N PHE A 153 -27.12 -4.84 -28.74
CA PHE A 153 -26.53 -3.96 -29.75
C PHE A 153 -25.41 -4.62 -30.56
N GLY A 154 -24.84 -5.73 -30.10
CA GLY A 154 -23.85 -6.52 -30.84
C GLY A 154 -22.74 -5.67 -31.45
N ASN A 155 -22.65 -5.64 -32.78
CA ASN A 155 -21.62 -4.88 -33.50
C ASN A 155 -21.74 -3.36 -33.35
N LYS A 156 -22.90 -2.83 -32.91
CA LYS A 156 -23.12 -1.40 -32.67
C LYS A 156 -22.63 -0.94 -31.30
N MET A 157 -22.12 -1.86 -30.48
CA MET A 157 -21.73 -1.57 -29.10
C MET A 157 -20.66 -0.47 -28.94
N PRO A 158 -19.68 -0.30 -29.85
CA PRO A 158 -18.77 0.85 -29.81
C PRO A 158 -19.48 2.20 -29.97
N ALA A 159 -20.50 2.28 -30.84
CA ALA A 159 -21.28 3.50 -31.04
C ALA A 159 -22.17 3.79 -29.81
N VAL A 160 -22.77 2.74 -29.23
CA VAL A 160 -23.52 2.84 -27.97
C VAL A 160 -22.64 3.34 -26.83
N ALA A 161 -21.44 2.78 -26.67
CA ALA A 161 -20.51 3.21 -25.63
C ALA A 161 -20.11 4.69 -25.79
N ALA A 162 -19.88 5.15 -27.03
CA ALA A 162 -19.60 6.55 -27.31
C ALA A 162 -20.79 7.47 -27.00
N ALA A 163 -22.01 7.07 -27.38
CA ALA A 163 -23.23 7.82 -27.09
C ALA A 163 -23.50 7.91 -25.58
N VAL A 164 -23.31 6.81 -24.86
CA VAL A 164 -23.44 6.76 -23.39
C VAL A 164 -22.40 7.63 -22.71
N ALA A 165 -21.14 7.61 -23.16
CA ALA A 165 -20.07 8.43 -22.61
C ALA A 165 -20.27 9.94 -22.84
N ALA A 166 -21.10 10.32 -23.82
CA ALA A 166 -21.43 11.72 -24.11
C ALA A 166 -22.62 12.26 -23.29
N LEU A 167 -23.31 11.40 -22.52
CA LEU A 167 -24.43 11.81 -21.66
C LEU A 167 -23.93 12.65 -20.47
N ASP A 168 -24.74 13.61 -20.03
CA ASP A 168 -24.47 14.36 -18.80
C ASP A 168 -24.79 13.50 -17.57
N PRO A 169 -23.79 13.15 -16.73
CA PRO A 169 -23.98 12.27 -15.57
C PRO A 169 -25.02 12.77 -14.57
N ALA A 170 -25.08 14.09 -14.35
CA ALA A 170 -26.00 14.68 -13.40
C ALA A 170 -27.46 14.50 -13.85
N SER A 171 -27.76 14.81 -15.11
CA SER A 171 -29.09 14.62 -15.69
C SER A 171 -29.54 13.16 -15.64
N VAL A 172 -28.68 12.22 -16.02
CA VAL A 172 -28.98 10.79 -16.01
C VAL A 172 -29.22 10.27 -14.60
N ALA A 173 -28.40 10.68 -13.62
CA ALA A 173 -28.58 10.28 -12.23
C ALA A 173 -29.92 10.77 -11.63
N VAL A 174 -30.44 11.90 -12.10
CA VAL A 174 -31.79 12.38 -11.75
C VAL A 174 -32.86 11.54 -12.44
N THR A 175 -32.77 11.37 -13.76
CA THR A 175 -33.76 10.61 -14.55
C THR A 175 -33.92 9.17 -14.07
N LEU A 176 -32.82 8.49 -13.75
CA LEU A 176 -32.86 7.11 -13.26
C LEU A 176 -33.42 6.99 -11.84
N ARG A 177 -33.19 7.99 -10.98
CA ARG A 177 -33.77 8.01 -9.61
C ARG A 177 -35.30 8.11 -9.64
N ASP A 178 -35.83 8.83 -10.62
CA ASP A 178 -37.28 8.98 -10.83
C ASP A 178 -37.91 7.77 -11.56
N GLY A 179 -37.16 6.70 -11.79
CA GLY A 179 -37.61 5.50 -12.50
C GLY A 179 -37.72 5.68 -14.02
N GLY A 180 -37.13 6.75 -14.57
CA GLY A 180 -37.10 7.03 -15.99
C GLY A 180 -36.05 6.22 -16.76
N SER A 181 -36.04 6.38 -18.08
CA SER A 181 -35.06 5.81 -19.00
C SER A 181 -34.37 6.92 -19.79
N VAL A 182 -33.09 6.72 -20.12
CA VAL A 182 -32.32 7.68 -20.91
C VAL A 182 -32.25 7.21 -22.36
N GLY A 183 -32.66 8.05 -23.30
CA GLY A 183 -32.58 7.76 -24.73
C GLY A 183 -31.19 8.03 -25.30
N ILE A 184 -30.68 7.11 -26.13
CA ILE A 184 -29.50 7.34 -26.96
C ILE A 184 -29.87 7.12 -28.44
N VAL A 185 -29.29 7.93 -29.33
CA VAL A 185 -29.52 7.80 -30.78
C VAL A 185 -28.40 6.99 -31.41
N ILE A 186 -28.73 5.88 -32.05
CA ILE A 186 -27.78 5.03 -32.79
C ILE A 186 -28.34 4.75 -34.18
N ASP A 187 -27.57 5.05 -35.23
CA ASP A 187 -27.99 4.93 -36.63
C ASP A 187 -29.31 5.65 -36.98
N GLY A 188 -29.69 6.67 -36.20
CA GLY A 188 -30.91 7.45 -36.39
C GLY A 188 -32.13 6.95 -35.59
N ASP A 189 -32.01 5.81 -34.90
CA ASP A 189 -33.05 5.27 -34.04
C ASP A 189 -32.81 5.65 -32.56
N ASP A 190 -33.87 6.01 -31.84
CA ASP A 190 -33.82 6.26 -30.40
C ASP A 190 -33.96 4.95 -29.62
N HIS A 191 -33.06 4.74 -28.66
CA HIS A 191 -33.01 3.55 -27.85
C HIS A 191 -33.04 3.91 -26.36
N PRO A 192 -34.09 3.49 -25.63
CA PRO A 192 -34.15 3.71 -24.19
C PRO A 192 -33.19 2.76 -23.43
N LEU A 193 -32.45 3.35 -22.52
CA LEU A 193 -31.55 2.68 -21.57
C LEU A 193 -32.14 2.77 -20.16
N ALA A 194 -32.24 1.62 -19.49
CA ALA A 194 -32.66 1.54 -18.09
C ALA A 194 -31.45 1.64 -17.15
N GLY A 195 -31.70 1.72 -15.83
CA GLY A 195 -30.62 1.83 -14.84
C GLY A 195 -29.59 0.70 -14.93
N ASP A 196 -30.02 -0.54 -15.18
CA ASP A 196 -29.12 -1.70 -15.32
C ASP A 196 -28.24 -1.65 -16.58
N ASP A 197 -28.57 -0.80 -17.56
CA ASP A 197 -27.80 -0.61 -18.78
C ASP A 197 -26.61 0.35 -18.61
N LEU A 198 -26.59 1.08 -17.50
CA LEU A 198 -25.66 2.19 -17.27
C LEU A 198 -24.87 1.95 -15.99
N LEU A 199 -23.57 2.21 -16.05
CA LEU A 199 -22.66 2.15 -14.91
C LEU A 199 -22.15 3.55 -14.65
N LEU A 200 -22.48 4.11 -13.48
CA LEU A 200 -21.88 5.36 -13.03
C LEU A 200 -20.47 5.06 -12.54
N ALA A 201 -19.46 5.60 -13.23
CA ALA A 201 -18.07 5.51 -12.82
C ALA A 201 -17.59 6.91 -12.40
N MET A 202 -16.67 6.98 -11.45
CA MET A 202 -16.06 8.24 -11.06
C MET A 202 -14.73 8.37 -11.78
N GLN A 203 -14.56 9.46 -12.52
CA GLN A 203 -13.30 9.84 -13.14
C GLN A 203 -12.54 10.76 -12.17
N PRO A 204 -11.37 10.32 -11.66
CA PRO A 204 -10.60 11.13 -10.72
C PRO A 204 -10.12 12.45 -11.36
N LEU A 205 -9.87 13.45 -10.52
CA LEU A 205 -9.18 14.67 -10.92
C LEU A 205 -7.85 14.33 -11.61
N GLY A 206 -7.48 15.11 -12.62
CA GLY A 206 -6.27 14.86 -13.40
C GLY A 206 -5.03 14.73 -12.51
N GLY A 207 -4.29 13.62 -12.67
CA GLY A 207 -3.13 13.30 -11.86
C GLY A 207 -3.41 12.45 -10.62
N TYR A 208 -4.67 12.12 -10.32
CA TYR A 208 -5.02 11.23 -9.21
C TYR A 208 -5.49 9.85 -9.70
N GLN A 209 -5.23 8.81 -8.90
CA GLN A 209 -5.92 7.52 -9.01
C GLN A 209 -6.83 7.33 -7.80
N LEU A 210 -8.10 7.06 -8.04
CA LEU A 210 -9.11 6.89 -6.99
C LEU A 210 -9.50 5.42 -6.86
N GLU A 211 -9.68 4.97 -5.62
CA GLU A 211 -10.46 3.79 -5.27
C GLU A 211 -11.54 4.12 -4.24
N ARG A 212 -12.66 3.40 -4.31
CA ARG A 212 -13.84 3.66 -3.48
C ARG A 212 -14.55 2.37 -3.09
N GLU A 213 -15.06 2.34 -1.87
CA GLU A 213 -16.03 1.36 -1.40
C GLU A 213 -17.13 2.05 -0.59
N GLY A 214 -18.38 1.98 -1.05
CA GLY A 214 -19.50 2.65 -0.38
C GLY A 214 -19.34 4.17 -0.35
N SER A 215 -19.32 4.77 0.84
CA SER A 215 -19.04 6.20 1.05
C SER A 215 -17.55 6.50 1.21
N HIS A 216 -16.72 5.50 1.49
CA HIS A 216 -15.29 5.68 1.74
C HIS A 216 -14.51 5.68 0.44
N ALA A 217 -13.61 6.64 0.26
CA ALA A 217 -12.78 6.71 -0.94
C ALA A 217 -11.39 7.26 -0.65
N VAL A 218 -10.41 6.80 -1.41
CA VAL A 218 -9.01 7.23 -1.32
C VAL A 218 -8.50 7.53 -2.71
N ALA A 219 -8.02 8.75 -2.92
CA ALA A 219 -7.30 9.16 -4.11
C ALA A 219 -5.81 9.30 -3.81
N LEU A 220 -4.95 8.77 -4.69
CA LEU A 220 -3.51 8.95 -4.62
C LEU A 220 -3.06 9.94 -5.68
N ASP A 221 -2.25 10.90 -5.28
CA ASP A 221 -1.57 11.81 -6.18
C ASP A 221 -0.43 11.08 -6.91
N LEU A 222 -0.53 11.00 -8.24
CA LEU A 222 0.42 10.30 -9.09
C LEU A 222 1.50 11.23 -9.67
N GLN A 223 1.44 12.53 -9.36
CA GLN A 223 2.46 13.47 -9.84
C GLN A 223 3.77 13.20 -9.11
N LEU A 224 4.80 12.88 -9.89
CA LEU A 224 6.15 12.64 -9.39
C LEU A 224 7.05 13.80 -9.82
N ASP A 225 7.70 14.41 -8.84
CA ASP A 225 8.82 15.33 -9.07
C ASP A 225 10.15 14.56 -9.02
N GLU A 226 11.24 15.27 -9.35
CA GLU A 226 12.58 14.67 -9.39
C GLU A 226 13.05 14.16 -8.02
N GLU A 227 12.65 14.80 -6.93
CA GLU A 227 13.00 14.37 -5.57
C GLU A 227 12.31 13.04 -5.23
N MET A 228 11.00 12.93 -5.48
CA MET A 228 10.26 11.69 -5.28
C MET A 228 10.81 10.56 -6.12
N LEU A 229 11.15 10.80 -7.39
CA LEU A 229 11.76 9.78 -8.26
C LEU A 229 13.09 9.29 -7.67
N ARG A 230 14.00 10.20 -7.31
CA ARG A 230 15.29 9.83 -6.70
C ARG A 230 15.14 9.07 -5.39
N ARG A 231 14.20 9.49 -4.54
CA ARG A 231 13.87 8.78 -3.30
C ARG A 231 13.31 7.37 -3.56
N GLY A 232 12.54 7.21 -4.63
CA GLY A 232 12.09 5.91 -5.13
C GLY A 232 13.26 5.02 -5.55
N LEU A 233 14.19 5.54 -6.35
CA LEU A 233 15.40 4.84 -6.77
C LEU A 233 16.26 4.42 -5.58
N ALA A 234 16.45 5.28 -4.58
CA ALA A 234 17.17 4.92 -3.35
C ALA A 234 16.53 3.73 -2.62
N ARG A 235 15.19 3.62 -2.61
CA ARG A 235 14.50 2.45 -2.04
C ARG A 235 14.62 1.20 -2.89
N GLU A 236 14.70 1.32 -4.22
CA GLU A 236 15.04 0.19 -5.09
C GLU A 236 16.47 -0.30 -4.82
N VAL A 237 17.43 0.61 -4.63
CA VAL A 237 18.82 0.27 -4.25
C VAL A 237 18.85 -0.49 -2.92
N ILE A 238 18.17 0.01 -1.88
CA ILE A 238 18.08 -0.68 -0.58
C ILE A 238 17.52 -2.10 -0.76
N HIS A 239 16.42 -2.22 -1.50
CA HIS A 239 15.81 -3.52 -1.77
C HIS A 239 16.75 -4.48 -2.50
N ALA A 240 17.49 -4.00 -3.49
CA ALA A 240 18.45 -4.79 -4.24
C ALA A 240 19.64 -5.23 -3.37
N VAL A 241 20.16 -4.34 -2.52
CA VAL A 241 21.22 -4.66 -1.54
C VAL A 241 20.74 -5.73 -0.57
N GLN A 242 19.52 -5.62 -0.04
CA GLN A 242 18.95 -6.62 0.88
C GLN A 242 18.79 -8.00 0.22
N ASN A 243 18.41 -8.04 -1.06
CA ASN A 243 18.35 -9.29 -1.81
C ASN A 243 19.76 -9.87 -2.02
N ALA A 244 20.73 -9.05 -2.41
CA ALA A 244 22.13 -9.47 -2.56
C ALA A 244 22.71 -10.01 -1.24
N ARG A 245 22.38 -9.40 -0.09
CA ARG A 245 22.77 -9.91 1.24
C ARG A 245 22.24 -11.32 1.49
N LYS A 246 20.96 -11.53 1.17
CA LYS A 246 20.30 -12.84 1.33
C LYS A 246 20.92 -13.89 0.40
N GLU A 247 21.22 -13.52 -0.84
CA GLU A 247 21.87 -14.41 -1.82
C GLU A 247 23.30 -14.78 -1.41
N ALA A 248 24.02 -13.85 -0.78
CA ALA A 248 25.33 -14.09 -0.19
C ALA A 248 25.29 -14.90 1.12
N GLY A 249 24.10 -15.27 1.62
CA GLY A 249 23.94 -16.05 2.84
C GLY A 249 24.26 -15.27 4.14
N LEU A 250 24.23 -13.94 4.09
CA LEU A 250 24.45 -13.10 5.27
C LEU A 250 23.24 -13.12 6.20
N ALA A 251 23.51 -13.10 7.49
CA ALA A 251 22.50 -12.93 8.52
C ALA A 251 21.92 -11.51 8.50
N VAL A 252 20.76 -11.32 9.12
CA VAL A 252 20.05 -10.03 9.11
C VAL A 252 20.83 -8.96 9.89
N GLU A 253 21.58 -9.39 10.90
CA GLU A 253 22.40 -8.58 11.80
C GLU A 253 23.83 -8.34 11.31
N ASP A 254 24.27 -9.00 10.25
CA ASP A 254 25.64 -8.87 9.73
C ASP A 254 25.92 -7.45 9.24
N ARG A 255 27.07 -6.89 9.62
CA ARG A 255 27.56 -5.63 9.05
C ARG A 255 28.30 -5.89 7.75
N ILE A 256 28.19 -4.97 6.79
CA ILE A 256 28.81 -5.13 5.46
C ILE A 256 29.65 -3.92 5.05
N ALA A 257 30.68 -4.17 4.25
CA ALA A 257 31.24 -3.17 3.35
C ALA A 257 30.47 -3.23 2.03
N LEU A 258 29.96 -2.10 1.55
CA LEU A 258 29.11 -2.01 0.37
C LEU A 258 29.75 -1.14 -0.70
N GLN A 259 29.80 -1.65 -1.93
CA GLN A 259 30.23 -0.90 -3.11
C GLN A 259 29.14 -0.98 -4.18
N LEU A 260 28.81 0.17 -4.78
CA LEU A 260 27.77 0.32 -5.81
C LEU A 260 28.36 0.94 -7.08
N SER A 261 27.91 0.47 -8.24
CA SER A 261 28.17 1.05 -9.57
C SER A 261 26.97 0.82 -10.48
N GLY A 262 26.90 1.44 -11.66
CA GLY A 262 25.77 1.31 -12.58
C GLY A 262 25.35 2.62 -13.23
N ASP A 263 24.07 2.73 -13.55
CA ASP A 263 23.49 3.89 -14.25
C ASP A 263 23.55 5.17 -13.40
N GLU A 264 23.79 6.32 -14.04
CA GLU A 264 24.00 7.59 -13.33
C GLU A 264 22.79 8.02 -12.49
N ALA A 265 21.54 7.69 -12.91
CA ALA A 265 20.37 8.00 -12.10
C ALA A 265 20.37 7.20 -10.77
N MET A 266 20.79 5.93 -10.81
CA MET A 266 20.94 5.10 -9.62
C MET A 266 22.07 5.58 -8.73
N LEU A 267 23.22 5.94 -9.32
CA LEU A 267 24.37 6.44 -8.55
C LEU A 267 24.09 7.81 -7.94
N ALA A 268 23.41 8.71 -8.64
CA ALA A 268 22.97 9.98 -8.09
C ALA A 268 22.05 9.79 -6.88
N ALA A 269 21.04 8.91 -6.99
CA ALA A 269 20.17 8.57 -5.86
C ALA A 269 20.96 7.91 -4.71
N ALA A 270 21.91 7.02 -5.01
CA ALA A 270 22.73 6.36 -4.00
C ALA A 270 23.65 7.34 -3.26
N ARG A 271 24.22 8.33 -3.96
CA ARG A 271 25.04 9.40 -3.36
C ARG A 271 24.18 10.32 -2.49
N GLU A 272 23.02 10.74 -2.99
CA GLU A 272 22.12 11.64 -2.26
C GLU A 272 21.55 11.00 -0.98
N TYR A 273 21.16 9.72 -1.05
CA TYR A 273 20.59 8.98 0.08
C TYR A 273 21.55 7.99 0.72
N GLN A 274 22.87 8.26 0.64
CA GLN A 274 23.92 7.36 1.10
C GLN A 274 23.73 6.90 2.55
N GLN A 275 23.43 7.83 3.47
CA GLN A 275 23.24 7.51 4.89
C GLN A 275 22.04 6.58 5.10
N LEU A 276 20.92 6.86 4.42
CA LEU A 276 19.72 6.04 4.51
C LEU A 276 19.98 4.61 4.02
N ILE A 277 20.71 4.47 2.90
CA ILE A 277 21.05 3.16 2.34
C ILE A 277 21.98 2.41 3.30
N ALA A 278 23.00 3.08 3.84
CA ALA A 278 23.93 2.47 4.77
C ALA A 278 23.24 1.99 6.06
N ASP A 279 22.36 2.82 6.64
CA ASP A 279 21.61 2.49 7.86
C ASP A 279 20.68 1.29 7.64
N GLU A 280 19.90 1.30 6.56
CA GLU A 280 18.98 0.19 6.25
C GLU A 280 19.73 -1.10 5.88
N ALA A 281 20.91 -1.00 5.27
CA ALA A 281 21.73 -2.14 4.87
C ALA A 281 22.72 -2.62 5.94
N LEU A 282 22.80 -1.98 7.12
CA LEU A 282 23.85 -2.19 8.13
C LEU A 282 25.27 -2.09 7.54
N ALA A 283 25.47 -1.18 6.59
CA ALA A 283 26.75 -0.97 5.94
C ALA A 283 27.67 -0.11 6.83
N THR A 284 28.87 -0.60 7.10
CA THR A 284 29.92 0.18 7.79
C THR A 284 30.64 1.13 6.84
N THR A 285 30.66 0.78 5.55
CA THR A 285 31.16 1.62 4.46
C THR A 285 30.22 1.49 3.27
N LEU A 286 30.02 2.59 2.55
CA LEU A 286 29.27 2.63 1.29
C LEU A 286 30.07 3.49 0.31
N GLU A 287 30.57 2.87 -0.76
CA GLU A 287 31.31 3.54 -1.83
C GLU A 287 30.53 3.45 -3.16
N VAL A 288 30.45 4.58 -3.87
CA VAL A 288 29.83 4.65 -5.21
C VAL A 288 30.95 4.87 -6.22
N THR A 289 31.07 3.97 -7.19
CA THR A 289 32.20 3.90 -8.13
C THR A 289 31.71 3.74 -9.58
N ASP A 290 32.55 4.11 -10.56
CA ASP A 290 32.17 4.06 -11.98
C ASP A 290 32.25 2.65 -12.58
N ALA A 291 33.03 1.76 -11.96
CA ALA A 291 33.16 0.38 -12.40
C ALA A 291 33.43 -0.54 -11.22
N LEU A 292 32.89 -1.76 -11.28
CA LEU A 292 32.95 -2.73 -10.19
C LEU A 292 33.16 -4.15 -10.74
N GLU A 293 34.33 -4.73 -10.46
CA GLU A 293 34.63 -6.11 -10.82
C GLU A 293 34.12 -7.10 -9.76
N GLY A 294 33.61 -8.26 -10.21
CA GLY A 294 33.08 -9.31 -9.33
C GLY A 294 31.77 -8.95 -8.63
N ALA A 295 31.07 -7.92 -9.12
CA ALA A 295 29.78 -7.50 -8.59
C ALA A 295 28.61 -8.33 -9.14
N SER A 296 27.56 -8.45 -8.34
CA SER A 296 26.24 -8.91 -8.79
C SER A 296 25.57 -7.79 -9.60
N ALA A 297 25.00 -8.12 -10.75
CA ALA A 297 24.28 -7.16 -11.59
C ALA A 297 22.77 -7.36 -11.48
N THR A 298 22.03 -6.24 -11.41
CA THR A 298 20.57 -6.24 -11.43
C THR A 298 20.03 -5.05 -12.21
N THR A 299 18.81 -5.16 -12.71
CA THR A 299 18.12 -4.08 -13.43
C THR A 299 16.88 -3.66 -12.67
N LEU A 300 16.78 -2.38 -12.33
CA LEU A 300 15.71 -1.81 -11.53
C LEU A 300 15.14 -0.61 -12.29
N ASP A 301 13.87 -0.69 -12.69
CA ASP A 301 13.18 0.37 -13.44
C ASP A 301 13.89 0.79 -14.75
N GLY A 302 14.57 -0.17 -15.38
CA GLY A 302 15.33 0.07 -16.62
C GLY A 302 16.75 0.59 -16.40
N HIS A 303 17.15 0.81 -15.16
CA HIS A 303 18.51 1.23 -14.78
C HIS A 303 19.32 0.05 -14.29
N GLU A 304 20.57 -0.04 -14.72
CA GLU A 304 21.51 -1.06 -14.24
C GLU A 304 22.12 -0.67 -12.89
N LEU A 305 22.25 -1.65 -12.00
CA LEU A 305 22.92 -1.52 -10.71
C LEU A 305 23.83 -2.73 -10.48
N LEU A 306 25.10 -2.46 -10.21
CA LEU A 306 26.12 -3.40 -9.80
C LEU A 306 26.33 -3.29 -8.29
N ILE A 307 26.28 -4.43 -7.59
CA ILE A 307 26.38 -4.51 -6.14
C ILE A 307 27.51 -5.46 -5.78
N LYS A 308 28.47 -4.97 -5.01
CA LYS A 308 29.46 -5.81 -4.32
C LYS A 308 29.35 -5.56 -2.84
N LEU A 309 29.28 -6.65 -2.07
CA LEU A 309 29.20 -6.61 -0.63
C LEU A 309 30.06 -7.70 -0.02
N GLU A 310 30.65 -7.39 1.12
CA GLU A 310 31.49 -8.30 1.91
C GLU A 310 31.16 -8.10 3.38
N ARG A 311 31.23 -9.17 4.19
CA ARG A 311 31.04 -9.04 5.65
C ARG A 311 32.18 -8.19 6.22
N ALA A 312 31.83 -7.16 6.99
CA ALA A 312 32.76 -6.27 7.67
C ALA A 312 33.25 -6.82 9.01
#